data_AF-A0A7S7C1E4-F1
#
_entry.id   AF-A0A7S7C1E4-F1
#
_cell.length_a   1.000
_cell.length_b   1.000
_cell.length_c   1.000
_cell.angle_alpha   90.00
_cell.angle_beta   90.00
_cell.angle_gamma   90.00
#
_symmetry.space_group_name_H-M   'P 1'
#
loop_
_entity.id
_entity.type
_entity.pdbx_description
1 polymer ?
#
loop_
_entity_poly.entity_id
_entity_poly.type
_entity_poly.pdbx_seq_one_letter_code
_entity_poly.pdbx_strand_id
1 'polypeptide(L)'
;MQSPDDAQVAASIRRLLAQRRPEQSICPSEVARALSDDAAVWRSLMPQVRAVAAAAACAGVVRITQQGRTVQLPDVRGPIRLMRGPHFD
;
A
#
# COMPACT_ATOMS: atom_id res chain seq x y z
N MET A 1 9.04 -19.06 -9.47
CA MET A 1 8.20 -18.28 -8.53
C MET A 1 7.51 -17.21 -9.32
N GLN A 2 6.18 -17.16 -9.26
CA GLN A 2 5.38 -16.17 -9.97
C GLN A 2 5.36 -14.88 -9.15
N SER A 3 5.67 -13.74 -9.78
CA SER A 3 5.54 -12.44 -9.11
C SER A 3 4.07 -12.20 -8.76
N PRO A 4 3.75 -11.61 -7.59
CA PRO A 4 2.39 -11.34 -7.21
C PRO A 4 1.70 -10.40 -8.20
N ASP A 5 0.44 -10.69 -8.52
CA ASP A 5 -0.39 -9.81 -9.33
C ASP A 5 -0.98 -8.65 -8.50
N ASP A 6 -1.63 -7.71 -9.18
CA ASP A 6 -2.21 -6.52 -8.54
C ASP A 6 -3.33 -6.87 -7.54
N ALA A 7 -4.06 -7.96 -7.76
CA ALA A 7 -5.11 -8.41 -6.86
C ALA A 7 -4.51 -8.93 -5.54
N GLN A 8 -3.40 -9.67 -5.60
CA GLN A 8 -2.65 -10.13 -4.44
C GLN A 8 -2.06 -8.95 -3.65
N VAL A 9 -1.54 -7.93 -4.35
CA VAL A 9 -1.06 -6.69 -3.71
C VAL A 9 -2.21 -5.96 -3.01
N ALA A 10 -3.36 -5.79 -3.68
CA ALA A 10 -4.54 -5.12 -3.11
C ALA A 10 -5.08 -5.86 -1.89
N ALA A 11 -5.16 -7.19 -1.95
CA ALA A 11 -5.55 -8.03 -0.84
C ALA A 11 -4.58 -7.91 0.35
N SER A 12 -3.27 -7.84 0.09
CA SER A 12 -2.26 -7.64 1.14
C SER A 12 -2.40 -6.27 1.82
N ILE A 13 -2.63 -5.20 1.05
CA ILE A 13 -2.90 -3.85 1.59
C ILE A 13 -4.12 -3.89 2.52
N ARG A 14 -5.26 -4.42 2.05
CA ARG A 14 -6.50 -4.52 2.84
C ARG A 14 -6.29 -5.35 4.09
N ARG A 15 -5.68 -6.53 3.97
CA ARG A 15 -5.41 -7.44 5.10
C ARG A 15 -4.58 -6.76 6.19
N LEU A 16 -3.48 -6.10 5.81
CA LEU A 16 -2.60 -5.43 6.77
C LEU A 16 -3.29 -4.24 7.44
N LEU A 17 -4.06 -3.43 6.69
CA LEU A 17 -4.84 -2.34 7.26
C LEU A 17 -5.99 -2.83 8.16
N ALA A 18 -6.61 -3.97 7.85
CA ALA A 18 -7.67 -4.58 8.66
C ALA A 18 -7.17 -5.02 10.06
N GLN A 19 -5.90 -5.38 10.17
CA GLN A 19 -5.26 -5.76 11.45
C GLN A 19 -4.86 -4.55 12.32
N ARG A 20 -4.89 -3.34 11.77
CA ARG A 20 -4.55 -2.09 12.47
C ARG A 20 -5.80 -1.39 12.97
N ARG A 21 -5.68 -0.51 13.97
CA ARG A 21 -6.78 0.42 14.30
C ARG A 21 -7.05 1.38 13.14
N PRO A 22 -8.26 1.93 12.98
CA PRO A 22 -8.61 2.80 11.84
C PRO A 22 -7.68 4.01 11.61
N GLU A 23 -7.15 4.58 12.69
CA GLU A 23 -6.24 5.73 12.72
C GLU A 23 -4.77 5.36 12.45
N GLN A 24 -4.44 4.06 12.46
CA GLN A 24 -3.08 3.58 12.20
C GLN A 24 -2.83 3.41 10.70
N SER A 25 -1.56 3.42 10.34
CA SER A 25 -1.12 3.32 8.96
C SER A 25 -0.09 2.21 8.77
N ILE A 26 0.08 1.77 7.53
CA ILE A 26 1.20 0.91 7.09
C ILE A 26 2.05 1.67 6.07
N CYS A 27 3.20 1.14 5.68
CA CYS A 27 4.00 1.67 4.57
C CYS A 27 4.08 0.67 3.41
N PRO A 28 4.44 1.12 2.18
CA PRO A 28 4.56 0.22 1.03
C PRO A 28 5.50 -0.98 1.27
N SER A 29 6.60 -0.78 1.99
CA SER A 29 7.56 -1.87 2.24
C SER A 29 7.02 -2.95 3.19
N GLU A 30 6.11 -2.62 4.11
CA GLU A 30 5.38 -3.62 4.90
C GLU A 30 4.52 -4.51 3.99
N VAL A 31 3.83 -3.93 3.01
CA VAL A 31 3.01 -4.68 2.04
C VAL A 31 3.86 -5.62 1.20
N ALA A 32 4.97 -5.15 0.65
CA ALA A 32 5.82 -6.00 -0.18
C ALA A 32 6.53 -7.10 0.61
N ARG A 33 6.99 -6.83 1.84
CA ARG A 33 7.57 -7.86 2.71
C ARG A 33 6.55 -8.93 3.08
N ALA A 34 5.28 -8.56 3.22
CA ALA A 34 4.21 -9.53 3.44
C ALA A 34 3.92 -10.43 2.22
N LEU A 35 4.43 -10.08 1.03
CA LEU A 35 4.31 -10.88 -0.20
C LEU A 35 5.56 -11.71 -0.49
N SER A 36 6.72 -11.32 0.02
CA SER A 36 7.98 -12.04 -0.16
C SER A 36 9.01 -11.63 0.90
N ASP A 37 9.64 -12.62 1.52
CA ASP A 37 10.78 -12.40 2.43
C ASP A 37 12.11 -12.19 1.69
N ASP A 38 12.18 -12.56 0.41
CA ASP A 38 13.36 -12.32 -0.44
C ASP A 38 13.58 -10.81 -0.66
N ALA A 39 14.79 -10.36 -0.32
CA ALA A 39 15.16 -8.96 -0.28
C ALA A 39 15.23 -8.28 -1.65
N ALA A 40 15.56 -9.02 -2.70
CA ALA A 40 15.57 -8.53 -4.08
C ALA A 40 14.14 -8.47 -4.61
N VAL A 41 13.32 -9.49 -4.31
CA VAL A 41 11.92 -9.55 -4.75
C VAL A 41 11.09 -8.45 -4.10
N TRP A 42 11.05 -8.32 -2.77
CA TRP A 42 10.15 -7.32 -2.18
C TRP A 42 10.53 -5.87 -2.55
N ARG A 43 11.82 -5.61 -2.80
CA ARG A 43 12.26 -4.30 -3.30
C ARG A 43 11.76 -4.03 -4.72
N SER A 44 11.76 -5.04 -5.60
CA SER A 44 11.26 -4.89 -6.96
C SER A 44 9.73 -4.70 -7.02
N LEU A 45 9.00 -5.13 -5.99
CA LEU A 45 7.55 -4.89 -5.85
C LEU A 45 7.18 -3.45 -5.49
N MET A 46 8.11 -2.61 -5.02
CA MET A 46 7.80 -1.24 -4.57
C MET A 46 7.02 -0.39 -5.58
N PRO A 47 7.38 -0.34 -6.87
CA PRO A 47 6.62 0.41 -7.87
C PRO A 47 5.18 -0.11 -8.02
N GLN A 48 5.01 -1.43 -8.06
CA GLN A 48 3.70 -2.08 -8.17
C GLN A 48 2.82 -1.79 -6.95
N VAL A 49 3.37 -1.93 -5.74
CA VAL A 49 2.65 -1.60 -4.49
C VAL A 49 2.17 -0.14 -4.49
N ARG A 50 3.01 0.79 -4.96
CA ARG A 50 2.62 2.21 -5.07
C ARG A 50 1.51 2.42 -6.10
N ALA A 51 1.58 1.75 -7.25
CA ALA A 51 0.56 1.84 -8.29
C ALA A 51 -0.80 1.30 -7.80
N VAL A 52 -0.82 0.12 -7.17
CA VAL A 52 -2.03 -0.48 -6.61
C VAL A 52 -2.59 0.36 -5.45
N ALA A 53 -1.73 0.91 -4.59
CA ALA A 53 -2.16 1.85 -3.56
C ALA A 53 -2.78 3.12 -4.15
N ALA A 54 -2.25 3.65 -5.26
CA ALA A 54 -2.83 4.79 -5.97
C ALA A 54 -4.24 4.47 -6.48
N ALA A 55 -4.41 3.33 -7.17
CA ALA A 55 -5.72 2.88 -7.65
C ALA A 55 -6.73 2.69 -6.50
N ALA A 56 -6.29 2.08 -5.39
CA ALA A 56 -7.12 1.94 -4.20
C ALA A 56 -7.47 3.29 -3.55
N ALA A 57 -6.59 4.29 -3.65
CA ALA A 57 -6.86 5.64 -3.17
C ALA A 57 -7.90 6.36 -4.06
N CYS A 58 -7.80 6.21 -5.38
CA CYS A 58 -8.81 6.70 -6.31
C CYS A 58 -10.19 6.10 -6.04
N ALA A 59 -10.26 4.82 -5.65
CA ALA A 59 -11.50 4.15 -5.27
C ALA A 59 -12.01 4.55 -3.86
N GLY A 60 -11.27 5.35 -3.10
CA GLY A 60 -11.60 5.71 -1.72
C GLY A 60 -11.39 4.60 -0.71
N VAL A 61 -10.82 3.46 -1.11
CA VAL A 61 -10.54 2.33 -0.22
C VAL A 61 -9.42 2.66 0.75
N VAL A 62 -8.39 3.37 0.29
CA VAL A 62 -7.29 3.83 1.14
C VAL A 62 -7.09 5.33 1.05
N ARG A 63 -6.44 5.91 2.07
CA ARG A 63 -5.89 7.26 2.02
C ARG A 63 -4.37 7.17 2.05
N ILE A 64 -3.71 7.96 1.21
CA ILE A 64 -2.26 8.04 1.17
C ILE A 64 -1.84 9.33 1.86
N THR A 65 -0.90 9.25 2.80
CA THR A 65 -0.34 10.41 3.46
C THR A 65 1.18 10.47 3.36
N GLN A 66 1.72 11.68 3.34
CA GLN A 66 3.14 11.95 3.50
C GLN A 66 3.31 13.09 4.50
N GLN A 67 4.17 12.89 5.50
CA GLN A 67 4.38 13.87 6.59
C GLN A 67 3.05 14.32 7.22
N GLY A 68 2.11 13.38 7.41
CA GLY A 68 0.78 13.62 7.99
C GLY A 68 -0.24 14.28 7.05
N ARG A 69 0.14 14.69 5.84
CA ARG A 69 -0.75 15.33 4.87
C ARG A 69 -1.27 14.32 3.85
N THR A 70 -2.55 14.37 3.49
CA THR A 70 -3.10 13.58 2.39
C THR A 70 -2.44 13.99 1.08
N VAL A 71 -2.01 13.02 0.29
CA VAL A 71 -1.34 13.24 -1.00
C VAL A 71 -1.87 12.28 -2.06
N GLN A 72 -1.66 12.62 -3.33
CA GLN A 72 -1.99 11.77 -4.47
C GLN A 72 -0.72 11.24 -5.13
N LEU A 73 -0.79 10.04 -5.69
CA LEU A 73 0.28 9.43 -6.48
C LEU A 73 0.00 9.63 -7.98
N PRO A 74 1.02 9.65 -8.86
CA PRO A 74 2.41 9.21 -8.65
C PRO A 74 3.42 10.33 -8.30
N ASP A 75 2.99 11.58 -8.19
CA ASP A 75 3.90 12.74 -8.13
C ASP A 75 4.73 12.82 -6.84
N VAL A 76 4.27 12.16 -5.79
CA VAL A 76 4.98 12.10 -4.51
C VAL A 76 6.19 11.18 -4.59
N ARG A 77 7.35 11.69 -4.18
CA ARG A 77 8.58 10.92 -4.00
C ARG A 77 8.82 10.62 -2.52
N GLY A 78 9.56 9.54 -2.25
CA GLY A 78 9.95 9.18 -0.88
C GLY A 78 8.89 8.44 -0.07
N PRO A 79 9.06 8.38 1.27
CA PRO A 79 8.20 7.61 2.17
C PRO A 79 6.77 8.13 2.17
N ILE A 80 5.82 7.20 2.13
CA ILE A 80 4.38 7.44 2.24
C ILE A 80 3.79 6.45 3.24
N ARG A 81 2.61 6.77 3.75
CA ARG A 81 1.80 5.91 4.62
C ARG A 81 0.47 5.63 3.94
N LEU A 82 -0.03 4.42 4.11
CA LEU A 82 -1.36 3.98 3.67
C LEU A 82 -2.24 3.86 4.90
N MET A 83 -3.44 4.42 4.83
CA MET A 83 -4.46 4.42 5.89
C MET A 83 -5.78 3.92 5.32
N ARG A 84 -6.69 3.50 6.20
CA ARG A 84 -8.07 3.18 5.78
C ARG A 84 -8.73 4.42 5.18
N GLY A 85 -9.35 4.25 4.03
CA GLY A 85 -10.13 5.28 3.35
C GLY A 85 -11.60 5.24 3.75
N PRO A 86 -12.41 6.19 3.25
CA PRO A 86 -13.85 6.23 3.51
C PRO A 86 -14.62 5.00 3.00
N HIS A 87 -14.10 4.27 2.02
CA HIS A 87 -14.71 3.06 1.44
C HIS A 87 -13.89 1.80 1.76
N PHE A 88 -13.34 1.72 2.96
CA PHE A 88 -12.47 0.61 3.34
C PHE A 88 -13.24 -0.70 3.60
N ASP A 89 -14.48 -0.58 4.10
CA ASP A 89 -15.37 -1.71 4.42
C ASP A 89 -15.73 -2.57 3.20
#